data_AF-A0A2K2DCB4-F1
#
_entry.id   AF-A0A2K2DCB4-F1
#
_cell.length_a   1.000
_cell.length_b   1.000
_cell.length_c   1.000
_cell.angle_alpha   90.00
_cell.angle_beta   90.00
_cell.angle_gamma   90.00
#
_symmetry.space_group_name_H-M   'P 1'
#
loop_
_entity.id
_entity.type
_entity.pdbx_description
1 polymer ?
#
loop_
_entity_poly.entity_id
_entity_poly.type
_entity_poly.pdbx_seq_one_letter_code
_entity_poly.pdbx_strand_id
1 'polypeptide(L)'
;MERMHKEAKETVCREDTSTDGSSADDNDPWDMLYHPFDPPDDRIEKRDIALGIHIASSIIVPDRTPESINHAFHGSSDRLDPILGKDSVRRFLHFLRGNWIGTRWGSLITPEALNMMIMNDAVRCVKVVLEGQAPELHGCRGGPNCMNSSGSFPLHRAAEMFNVDMI
;
A
#
# COMPACT_ATOMS: atom_id res chain seq x y z
N MET A 1 -46.40 -10.25 -48.85
CA MET A 1 -46.11 -9.03 -48.06
C MET A 1 -46.31 -9.41 -46.60
N GLU A 2 -45.48 -8.88 -45.70
CA GLU A 2 -45.46 -9.10 -44.23
C GLU A 2 -44.82 -10.41 -43.74
N ARG A 3 -43.98 -10.46 -42.71
CA ARG A 3 -43.35 -9.42 -41.88
C ARG A 3 -42.12 -10.08 -41.21
N MET A 4 -41.01 -9.37 -41.15
CA MET A 4 -39.88 -9.71 -40.27
C MET A 4 -40.36 -9.70 -38.82
N HIS A 5 -40.01 -10.72 -38.03
CA HIS A 5 -39.84 -10.60 -36.58
C HIS A 5 -38.58 -11.37 -36.17
N LYS A 6 -37.63 -10.59 -35.68
CA LYS A 6 -36.43 -11.01 -34.95
C LYS A 6 -36.84 -10.97 -33.49
N GLU A 7 -36.70 -12.07 -32.76
CA GLU A 7 -36.66 -12.02 -31.30
C GLU A 7 -35.73 -13.10 -30.75
N ALA A 8 -35.01 -12.68 -29.72
CA ALA A 8 -33.76 -13.24 -29.22
C ALA A 8 -34.00 -14.50 -28.38
N LYS A 9 -33.11 -15.50 -28.54
CA LYS A 9 -33.06 -16.65 -27.63
C LYS A 9 -32.18 -16.31 -26.45
N GLU A 10 -32.82 -16.12 -25.32
CA GLU A 10 -32.27 -16.20 -23.97
C GLU A 10 -31.65 -17.61 -23.79
N THR A 11 -30.36 -17.68 -23.46
CA THR A 11 -29.72 -18.94 -23.04
C THR A 11 -29.30 -18.80 -21.59
N VAL A 12 -30.11 -19.42 -20.74
CA VAL A 12 -29.86 -19.74 -19.33
C VAL A 12 -28.58 -20.56 -19.22
N CYS A 13 -27.57 -20.03 -18.53
CA CYS A 13 -26.44 -20.83 -18.06
C CYS A 13 -26.80 -21.39 -16.68
N ARG A 14 -26.80 -22.73 -16.59
CA ARG A 14 -27.07 -23.52 -15.39
C ARG A 14 -25.95 -23.35 -14.38
N GLU A 15 -26.33 -23.23 -13.10
CA GLU A 15 -25.45 -23.33 -11.94
C GLU A 15 -25.15 -24.81 -11.67
N ASP A 16 -23.92 -25.25 -11.93
CA ASP A 16 -23.41 -26.52 -11.43
C ASP A 16 -22.62 -26.24 -10.14
N THR A 17 -23.25 -26.57 -9.02
CA THR A 17 -22.61 -26.63 -7.70
C THR A 17 -21.84 -27.95 -7.60
N SER A 18 -20.51 -27.87 -7.51
CA SER A 18 -19.70 -28.95 -6.94
C SER A 18 -18.60 -28.35 -6.08
N THR A 19 -18.72 -28.62 -4.78
CA THR A 19 -17.73 -28.39 -3.73
C THR A 19 -16.63 -29.46 -3.82
N ASP A 20 -15.47 -29.13 -3.26
CA ASP A 20 -14.24 -29.94 -3.12
C ASP A 20 -13.27 -29.93 -4.30
N GLY A 21 -12.59 -28.79 -4.41
CA GLY A 21 -11.22 -28.71 -4.86
C GLY A 21 -10.47 -27.72 -3.97
N SER A 22 -10.08 -28.15 -2.77
CA SER A 22 -9.00 -27.48 -2.02
C SER A 22 -7.74 -27.61 -2.86
N SER A 23 -7.55 -26.66 -3.78
CA SER A 23 -6.26 -26.47 -4.45
C SER A 23 -5.32 -25.95 -3.39
N ALA A 24 -4.30 -26.74 -3.09
CA ALA A 24 -3.17 -26.36 -2.25
C ALA A 24 -2.31 -25.27 -2.93
N ASP A 25 -2.90 -24.10 -3.17
CA ASP A 25 -2.27 -22.88 -3.69
C ASP A 25 -2.44 -21.68 -2.73
N ASP A 26 -2.99 -21.91 -1.54
CA ASP A 26 -3.22 -20.90 -0.48
C ASP A 26 -1.93 -20.47 0.26
N ASN A 27 -0.77 -20.52 -0.41
CA ASN A 27 0.46 -19.93 0.12
C ASN A 27 0.90 -18.81 -0.81
N ASP A 28 0.07 -17.78 -0.92
CA ASP A 28 0.50 -16.53 -1.50
C ASP A 28 1.69 -15.99 -0.68
N PRO A 29 2.90 -15.85 -1.25
CA PRO A 29 4.08 -15.38 -0.53
C PRO A 29 3.88 -14.02 0.14
N TRP A 30 2.87 -13.27 -0.32
CA TRP A 30 2.55 -11.93 0.13
C TRP A 30 1.39 -11.88 1.12
N ASP A 31 0.67 -12.97 1.42
CA ASP A 31 -0.44 -12.96 2.40
C ASP A 31 0.01 -12.77 3.84
N MET A 32 1.23 -13.24 4.18
CA MET A 32 1.83 -13.01 5.50
C MET A 32 2.01 -11.51 5.83
N LEU A 33 1.90 -10.64 4.83
CA LEU A 33 2.24 -9.22 4.90
C LEU A 33 1.06 -8.33 5.34
N TYR A 34 -0.15 -8.89 5.34
CA TYR A 34 -1.39 -8.13 5.48
C TYR A 34 -2.25 -8.59 6.67
N HIS A 35 -1.68 -9.25 7.68
CA HIS A 35 -2.43 -9.58 8.89
C HIS A 35 -2.78 -8.31 9.70
N PRO A 36 -4.05 -8.18 10.16
CA PRO A 36 -4.43 -7.20 11.15
C PRO A 36 -3.56 -7.35 12.40
N PHE A 37 -3.11 -6.22 12.95
CA PHE A 37 -2.15 -6.20 14.06
C PHE A 37 -2.74 -6.86 15.32
N ASP A 38 -2.12 -7.95 15.78
CA ASP A 38 -2.25 -8.44 17.16
C ASP A 38 -1.22 -7.74 18.06
N PRO A 39 -1.45 -7.62 19.38
CA PRO A 39 -0.54 -6.91 20.29
C PRO A 39 0.89 -7.47 20.22
N PRO A 40 1.90 -6.63 20.48
CA PRO A 40 3.29 -6.96 20.18
C PRO A 40 3.80 -8.10 21.05
N ASP A 41 4.05 -9.25 20.42
CA ASP A 41 5.06 -10.22 20.85
C ASP A 41 6.36 -9.85 20.11
N ASP A 42 7.48 -9.78 20.83
CA ASP A 42 8.82 -9.50 20.28
C ASP A 42 9.18 -10.38 19.06
N ARG A 43 8.57 -11.57 18.95
CA ARG A 43 8.77 -12.48 17.81
C ARG A 43 7.97 -12.07 16.56
N ILE A 44 6.89 -11.31 16.72
CA ILE A 44 6.08 -10.76 15.61
C ILE A 44 6.82 -9.55 15.03
N GLU A 45 7.30 -8.64 15.89
CA GLU A 45 8.02 -7.42 15.46
C GLU A 45 9.28 -7.72 14.62
N LYS A 46 10.08 -8.73 15.01
CA LYS A 46 11.27 -9.12 14.23
C LYS A 46 10.94 -9.67 12.84
N ARG A 47 9.82 -10.39 12.72
CA ARG A 47 9.37 -10.93 11.43
C ARG A 47 8.86 -9.82 10.54
N ASP A 48 8.05 -8.94 11.11
CA ASP A 48 7.52 -7.73 10.49
C ASP A 48 8.61 -6.83 9.89
N ILE A 49 9.67 -6.57 10.66
CA ILE A 49 10.83 -5.82 10.18
C ILE A 49 11.52 -6.53 9.00
N ALA A 50 11.77 -7.84 9.11
CA ALA A 50 12.44 -8.61 8.06
C ALA A 50 11.61 -8.63 6.76
N LEU A 51 10.28 -8.72 6.89
CA LEU A 51 9.35 -8.67 5.78
C LEU A 51 9.32 -7.29 5.12
N GLY A 52 9.29 -6.21 5.92
CA GLY A 52 9.39 -4.84 5.41
C GLY A 52 10.68 -4.61 4.59
N ILE A 53 11.81 -5.18 5.03
CA ILE A 53 13.08 -5.13 4.29
C ILE A 53 13.01 -5.90 2.96
N HIS A 54 12.44 -7.12 2.98
CA HIS A 54 12.30 -7.95 1.78
C HIS A 54 11.44 -7.25 0.71
N ILE A 55 10.31 -6.66 1.11
CA ILE A 55 9.40 -5.93 0.23
C ILE A 55 10.08 -4.70 -0.37
N ALA A 56 10.74 -3.91 0.45
CA ALA A 56 11.46 -2.72 -0.01
C ALA A 56 12.56 -3.05 -1.03
N SER A 57 13.07 -4.30 -1.03
CA SER A 57 14.12 -4.78 -1.93
C SER A 57 13.61 -5.59 -3.12
N SER A 58 12.30 -5.86 -3.21
CA SER A 58 11.71 -6.69 -4.26
C SER A 58 11.47 -5.91 -5.56
N ILE A 59 11.50 -6.58 -6.71
CA ILE A 59 11.40 -5.93 -8.04
C ILE A 59 10.00 -5.36 -8.30
N ILE A 60 8.94 -6.11 -7.95
CA ILE A 60 7.54 -5.67 -8.02
C ILE A 60 6.82 -6.25 -6.80
N VAL A 61 6.09 -5.41 -6.07
CA VAL A 61 5.24 -5.84 -4.96
C VAL A 61 3.80 -5.36 -5.21
N PRO A 62 2.80 -6.24 -5.17
CA PRO A 62 1.41 -5.84 -5.33
C PRO A 62 0.90 -5.06 -4.10
N ASP A 63 0.10 -4.02 -4.31
CA ASP A 63 -0.68 -3.42 -3.23
C ASP A 63 -1.67 -4.45 -2.70
N ARG A 64 -1.72 -4.66 -1.39
CA ARG A 64 -2.92 -5.23 -0.77
C ARG A 64 -3.41 -4.38 0.39
N THR A 65 -3.01 -3.11 0.43
CA THR A 65 -3.59 -2.15 1.35
C THR A 65 -5.10 -2.15 1.13
N PRO A 66 -5.91 -2.50 2.15
CA PRO A 66 -7.36 -2.51 1.99
C PRO A 66 -7.88 -1.13 1.59
N GLU A 67 -8.90 -1.08 0.74
CA GLU A 67 -9.48 0.19 0.28
C GLU A 67 -9.98 1.07 1.44
N SER A 68 -10.45 0.45 2.53
CA SER A 68 -10.83 1.15 3.76
C SER A 68 -9.66 1.89 4.43
N ILE A 69 -8.43 1.36 4.33
CA ILE A 69 -7.22 2.00 4.84
C ILE A 69 -6.86 3.19 3.94
N ASN A 70 -6.93 3.04 2.63
CA ASN A 70 -6.73 4.15 1.69
C ASN A 70 -7.76 5.27 1.91
N HIS A 71 -9.04 4.94 2.11
CA HIS A 71 -10.05 5.92 2.49
C HIS A 71 -9.74 6.65 3.79
N ALA A 72 -9.26 5.93 4.81
CA ALA A 72 -8.86 6.56 6.06
C ALA A 72 -7.64 7.48 5.88
N PHE A 73 -6.71 7.13 4.99
CA PHE A 73 -5.59 7.99 4.63
C PHE A 73 -6.05 9.31 4.02
N HIS A 74 -6.95 9.25 3.02
CA HIS A 74 -7.51 10.45 2.39
C HIS A 74 -8.24 11.36 3.40
N GLY A 75 -8.86 10.81 4.45
CA GLY A 75 -9.45 11.60 5.53
C GLY A 75 -8.42 12.39 6.36
N SER A 76 -7.14 12.06 6.25
CA SER A 76 -6.05 12.67 7.02
C SER A 76 -5.00 13.40 6.19
N SER A 77 -5.07 13.31 4.86
CA SER A 77 -4.09 13.88 3.94
C SER A 77 -3.97 15.39 4.10
N ASP A 78 -5.08 16.11 4.27
CA ASP A 78 -5.08 17.58 4.41
C ASP A 78 -4.25 18.09 5.59
N ARG A 79 -4.11 17.27 6.64
CA ARG A 79 -3.29 17.59 7.82
C ARG A 79 -1.82 17.26 7.60
N LEU A 80 -1.53 16.28 6.75
CA LEU A 80 -0.18 15.82 6.42
C LEU A 80 0.48 16.73 5.37
N ASP A 81 -0.29 17.19 4.38
CA ASP A 81 0.17 18.05 3.28
C ASP A 81 1.02 19.27 3.73
N PRO A 82 0.56 20.14 4.66
CA PRO A 82 1.36 21.29 5.12
C PRO A 82 2.59 20.91 5.97
N ILE A 83 2.74 19.64 6.36
CA ILE A 83 3.93 19.11 7.01
C ILE A 83 4.94 18.69 5.94
N LEU A 84 4.47 17.99 4.92
CA LEU A 84 5.26 17.50 3.80
C LEU A 84 5.79 18.65 2.93
N GLY A 85 4.99 19.68 2.66
CA GLY A 85 5.45 20.86 1.93
C GLY A 85 6.54 21.68 2.64
N LYS A 86 6.83 21.39 3.93
CA LYS A 86 7.99 21.96 4.66
C LYS A 86 9.15 20.97 4.78
N ASP A 87 8.97 19.76 4.28
CA ASP A 87 9.87 18.62 4.41
C ASP A 87 10.42 18.44 5.84
N SER A 88 9.52 18.57 6.82
CA SER A 88 9.88 18.62 8.23
C SER A 88 9.79 17.24 8.87
N VAL A 89 10.91 16.48 8.83
CA VAL A 89 11.02 15.13 9.42
C VAL A 89 10.47 15.06 10.85
N ARG A 90 10.83 16.02 11.71
CA ARG A 90 10.36 16.03 13.11
C ARG A 90 8.84 16.13 13.21
N ARG A 91 8.20 17.00 12.42
CA ARG A 91 6.74 17.17 12.43
C ARG A 91 6.06 15.97 11.77
N PHE A 92 6.67 15.41 10.74
CA PHE A 92 6.21 14.22 10.05
C PHE A 92 6.19 13.00 10.98
N LEU A 93 7.31 12.67 11.64
CA LEU A 93 7.37 11.56 12.59
C LEU A 93 6.41 11.77 13.78
N HIS A 94 6.28 13.02 14.26
CA HIS A 94 5.31 13.34 15.29
C HIS A 94 3.86 13.12 14.83
N PHE A 95 3.54 13.45 13.57
CA PHE A 95 2.23 13.17 12.98
C PHE A 95 1.96 11.67 12.91
N LEU A 96 2.92 10.87 12.43
CA LEU A 96 2.77 9.42 12.32
C LEU A 96 2.47 8.77 13.68
N ARG A 97 3.16 9.20 14.76
CA ARG A 97 2.92 8.67 16.11
C ARG A 97 1.44 8.72 16.53
N GLY A 98 0.70 9.74 16.09
CA GLY A 98 -0.71 9.93 16.44
C GLY A 98 -1.69 9.54 15.33
N ASN A 99 -1.22 9.12 14.16
CA ASN A 99 -2.06 8.93 12.99
C ASN A 99 -1.58 7.81 12.07
N TRP A 100 -1.49 6.61 12.64
CA TRP A 100 -1.07 5.39 11.95
C TRP A 100 -2.11 4.85 10.96
N ILE A 101 -3.39 5.09 11.27
CA ILE A 101 -4.51 4.61 10.47
C ILE A 101 -4.43 5.27 9.08
N GLY A 102 -4.42 4.46 8.03
CA GLY A 102 -4.29 4.93 6.64
C GLY A 102 -2.85 5.13 6.16
N THR A 103 -1.92 5.47 7.05
CA THR A 103 -0.53 5.73 6.65
C THR A 103 0.33 4.47 6.61
N ARG A 104 -0.07 3.42 7.33
CA ARG A 104 0.58 2.11 7.28
C ARG A 104 -0.40 0.98 7.10
N TRP A 105 0.12 -0.13 6.59
CA TRP A 105 -0.54 -1.42 6.64
C TRP A 105 0.52 -2.52 6.85
N GLY A 106 0.31 -3.37 7.87
CA GLY A 106 1.35 -4.28 8.35
C GLY A 106 2.65 -3.54 8.69
N SER A 107 3.75 -3.95 8.06
CA SER A 107 5.09 -3.38 8.23
C SER A 107 5.46 -2.35 7.16
N LEU A 108 4.50 -1.87 6.40
CA LEU A 108 4.72 -0.96 5.29
C LEU A 108 4.03 0.38 5.51
N ILE A 109 4.71 1.45 5.13
CA ILE A 109 4.04 2.68 4.76
C ILE A 109 3.26 2.41 3.47
N THR A 110 1.99 2.77 3.45
CA THR A 110 1.12 2.49 2.31
C THR A 110 1.66 3.18 1.04
N PRO A 111 1.46 2.59 -0.14
CA PRO A 111 1.86 3.22 -1.40
C PRO A 111 1.26 4.62 -1.57
N GLU A 112 0.01 4.81 -1.13
CA GLU A 112 -0.70 6.08 -1.22
C GLU A 112 -0.05 7.17 -0.34
N ALA A 113 0.36 6.81 0.87
CA ALA A 113 1.09 7.73 1.74
C ALA A 113 2.48 8.08 1.18
N LEU A 114 3.21 7.09 0.65
CA LEU A 114 4.51 7.33 0.04
C LEU A 114 4.41 8.20 -1.22
N ASN A 115 3.39 7.98 -2.04
CA ASN A 115 3.08 8.82 -3.20
C ASN A 115 2.81 10.27 -2.78
N MET A 116 2.06 10.49 -1.70
CA MET A 116 1.80 11.85 -1.22
C MET A 116 3.08 12.59 -0.78
N MET A 117 4.02 11.88 -0.15
CA MET A 117 5.33 12.43 0.22
C MET A 117 6.14 12.82 -1.02
N ILE A 118 6.14 11.96 -2.04
CA ILE A 118 6.82 12.21 -3.31
C ILE A 118 6.21 13.40 -4.03
N MET A 119 4.87 13.47 -4.13
CA MET A 119 4.14 14.58 -4.74
C MET A 119 4.39 15.93 -4.07
N ASN A 120 4.74 15.92 -2.79
CA ASN A 120 5.08 17.11 -2.02
C ASN A 120 6.57 17.47 -2.06
N ASP A 121 7.41 16.75 -2.81
CA ASP A 121 8.86 16.93 -2.82
C ASP A 121 9.48 16.84 -1.40
N ALA A 122 8.91 15.96 -0.56
CA ALA A 122 9.33 15.81 0.83
C ALA A 122 10.52 14.83 0.96
N VAL A 123 11.64 15.13 0.27
CA VAL A 123 12.80 14.24 0.12
C VAL A 123 13.31 13.71 1.47
N ARG A 124 13.42 14.55 2.49
CA ARG A 124 13.91 14.11 3.80
C ARG A 124 12.91 13.21 4.51
N CYS A 125 11.62 13.46 4.37
CA CYS A 125 10.58 12.60 4.93
C CYS A 125 10.56 11.24 4.22
N VAL A 126 10.65 11.23 2.89
CA VAL A 126 10.76 10.01 2.06
C VAL A 126 11.98 9.19 2.47
N LYS A 127 13.15 9.81 2.59
CA LYS A 127 14.37 9.14 3.02
C LYS A 127 14.19 8.41 4.35
N VAL A 128 13.57 9.07 5.34
CA VAL A 128 13.35 8.50 6.66
C VAL A 128 12.43 7.27 6.61
N VAL A 129 11.37 7.28 5.79
CA VAL A 129 10.49 6.11 5.65
C VAL A 129 11.12 4.98 4.85
N LEU A 130 11.95 5.27 3.84
CA LEU A 130 12.69 4.24 3.11
C LEU A 130 13.74 3.57 4.02
N GLU A 131 14.43 4.36 4.84
CA GLU A 131 15.40 3.87 5.81
C GLU A 131 14.76 3.07 6.95
N GLY A 132 13.54 3.41 7.38
CA GLY A 132 12.78 2.68 8.40
C GLY A 132 13.45 2.58 9.77
N GLN A 133 14.51 3.34 10.03
CA GLN A 133 15.29 3.25 11.28
C GLN A 133 14.74 4.15 12.39
N ALA A 134 13.86 5.09 12.06
CA ALA A 134 13.29 5.98 13.05
C ALA A 134 12.41 5.17 14.02
N PRO A 135 12.59 5.32 15.35
CA PRO A 135 11.82 4.56 16.33
C PRO A 135 10.32 4.87 16.22
N GLU A 136 9.96 6.07 15.80
CA GLU A 136 8.57 6.46 15.54
C GLU A 136 7.93 5.67 14.41
N LEU A 137 8.68 4.94 13.59
CA LEU A 137 8.16 4.08 12.52
C LEU A 137 7.90 2.65 12.97
N HIS A 138 8.36 2.23 14.17
CA HIS A 138 8.19 0.85 14.67
C HIS A 138 8.55 -0.21 13.61
N GLY A 139 9.66 0.01 12.89
CA GLY A 139 10.13 -0.89 11.85
C GLY A 139 9.42 -0.75 10.49
N CYS A 140 8.38 0.07 10.39
CA CYS A 140 7.67 0.28 9.11
C CYS A 140 8.57 0.97 8.08
N ARG A 141 8.50 0.50 6.83
CA ARG A 141 9.27 1.03 5.70
C ARG A 141 8.39 1.40 4.52
N GLY A 142 8.82 2.41 3.76
CA GLY A 142 8.28 2.68 2.44
C GLY A 142 8.75 1.64 1.43
N GLY A 143 7.82 1.08 0.64
CA GLY A 143 8.13 0.21 -0.49
C GLY A 143 8.10 0.99 -1.80
N PRO A 144 9.24 1.47 -2.34
CA PRO A 144 9.23 2.26 -3.58
C PRO A 144 8.76 1.44 -4.80
N ASN A 145 8.88 0.11 -4.71
CA ASN A 145 8.45 -0.86 -5.71
C ASN A 145 7.08 -1.50 -5.37
N CYS A 146 6.35 -0.96 -4.39
CA CYS A 146 4.99 -1.38 -4.10
C CYS A 146 4.03 -0.63 -5.01
N MET A 147 3.40 -1.37 -5.93
CA MET A 147 2.34 -0.86 -6.79
C MET A 147 1.19 -0.39 -5.89
N ASN A 148 0.51 0.69 -6.22
CA ASN A 148 -0.75 1.08 -5.58
C ASN A 148 -1.96 0.47 -6.31
N SER A 149 -3.17 0.65 -5.77
CA SER A 149 -4.40 0.16 -6.40
C SER A 149 -4.66 0.66 -7.82
N SER A 150 -4.04 1.77 -8.26
CA SER A 150 -4.14 2.30 -9.62
C SER A 150 -3.06 1.80 -10.58
N GLY A 151 -2.17 0.90 -10.14
CA GLY A 151 -1.11 0.33 -10.97
C GLY A 151 0.18 1.17 -11.02
N SER A 152 0.27 2.24 -10.24
CA SER A 152 1.43 3.12 -10.18
C SER A 152 2.37 2.75 -9.04
N PHE A 153 3.67 2.98 -9.24
CA PHE A 153 4.70 2.72 -8.25
C PHE A 153 5.24 4.05 -7.75
N PRO A 154 5.53 4.20 -6.44
CA PRO A 154 6.18 5.39 -5.92
C PRO A 154 7.47 5.76 -6.68
N LEU A 155 8.28 4.78 -7.09
CA LEU A 155 9.46 5.02 -7.91
C LEU A 155 9.12 5.63 -9.29
N HIS A 156 8.07 5.16 -9.95
CA HIS A 156 7.62 5.76 -11.21
C HIS A 156 7.10 7.18 -10.97
N ARG A 157 6.42 7.42 -9.84
CA ARG A 157 5.93 8.76 -9.50
C ARG A 157 7.05 9.77 -9.32
N ALA A 158 8.15 9.37 -8.68
CA ALA A 158 9.35 10.19 -8.56
C ALA A 158 9.94 10.54 -9.94
N ALA A 159 10.00 9.56 -10.85
CA ALA A 159 10.45 9.77 -12.21
C ALA A 159 9.52 10.70 -13.02
N GLU A 160 8.20 10.56 -12.89
CA GLU A 160 7.21 11.44 -13.53
C GLU A 160 7.35 12.90 -13.09
N MET A 161 7.79 13.13 -11.85
CA MET A 161 8.02 14.47 -11.32
C MET A 161 9.37 15.06 -11.71
N PHE A 162 10.21 14.31 -12.43
CA PHE A 162 11.57 14.71 -12.84
C PHE A 162 12.44 15.18 -11.66
N ASN A 163 12.24 14.59 -10.48
CA ASN A 163 12.96 14.98 -9.28
C ASN A 163 14.18 14.08 -9.05
N VAL A 164 15.36 14.61 -9.32
CA VAL A 164 16.63 13.86 -9.25
C VAL A 164 16.95 13.42 -7.83
N ASP A 165 16.63 14.21 -6.81
CA ASP A 165 16.93 13.87 -5.41
C ASP A 165 15.99 12.79 -4.86
N MET A 166 14.82 12.62 -5.49
CA MET A 166 13.81 11.61 -5.12
C MET A 166 14.08 10.24 -5.74
N ILE A 167 14.79 10.19 -6.87
CA ILE A 167 15.18 8.97 -7.60
C ILE A 167 16.46 8.39 -6.99
#